data_AF-A0A952DPS7-F1
#
_entry.id   AF-A0A952DPS7-F1
#
_cell.length_a   1.000
_cell.length_b   1.000
_cell.length_c   1.000
_cell.angle_alpha   90.00
_cell.angle_beta   90.00
_cell.angle_gamma   90.00
#
_symmetry.space_group_name_H-M   'P 1'
#
loop_
_entity.id
_entity.type
_entity.pdbx_description
1 polymer ?
#
loop_
_entity_poly.entity_id
_entity_poly.type
_entity_poly.pdbx_seq_one_letter_code
_entity_poly.pdbx_strand_id
1 'polypeptide(L)'
;LRVRHRLGSDPYDPRDNILAGVAYLREMHDRYGSPGFLAAYNAGPGRYEEYLAGPRSLPAETRAYVAALAPLVGGEDIAGPVTVATAEPLPWTRAPLFVTRADYASAADPVPSDGRSGDTADAVGARDVSAITPRSSGLFVARSSAGAP
;
A
#
# COMPACT_ATOMS: atom_id res chain seq x y z
N LEU A 1 -0.96 0.10 24.83
CA LEU A 1 -0.15 1.32 24.60
C LEU A 1 -0.77 2.60 25.17
N ARG A 2 -1.98 3.03 24.76
CA ARG A 2 -2.56 4.33 25.18
C ARG A 2 -2.69 4.52 26.70
N VAL A 3 -3.25 3.54 27.41
CA VAL A 3 -3.39 3.60 28.88
C VAL A 3 -2.03 3.64 29.58
N ARG A 4 -1.07 2.82 29.12
CA ARG A 4 0.29 2.73 29.71
C ARG A 4 1.06 4.05 29.58
N HIS A 5 0.91 4.74 28.46
CA HIS A 5 1.62 6.01 28.17
C HIS A 5 0.75 7.26 28.37
N ARG A 6 -0.47 7.11 28.89
CA ARG A 6 -1.44 8.20 29.12
C ARG A 6 -1.68 9.07 27.88
N LEU A 7 -1.77 8.42 26.72
CA LEU A 7 -2.00 9.08 25.43
C LEU A 7 -3.45 9.53 25.31
N GLY A 8 -3.66 10.72 24.74
CA GLY A 8 -4.95 11.30 24.41
C GLY A 8 -5.70 10.55 23.31
N SER A 9 -6.78 11.17 22.82
CA SER A 9 -7.60 10.64 21.72
C SER A 9 -7.19 11.12 20.34
N ASP A 10 -6.43 12.20 20.26
CA ASP A 10 -5.96 12.74 19.00
C ASP A 10 -4.66 12.03 18.57
N PRO A 11 -4.66 11.24 17.48
CA PRO A 11 -3.45 10.60 16.97
C PRO A 11 -2.47 11.59 16.30
N TYR A 12 -2.93 12.81 16.01
CA TYR A 12 -2.14 13.87 15.39
C TYR A 12 -1.55 14.85 16.40
N ASP A 13 -1.86 14.71 17.70
CA ASP A 13 -1.15 15.46 18.73
C ASP A 13 0.36 15.12 18.65
N PRO A 14 1.25 16.09 18.39
CA PRO A 14 2.65 15.79 18.10
C PRO A 14 3.36 15.09 19.27
N ARG A 15 3.04 15.48 20.50
CA ARG A 15 3.68 14.92 21.70
C ARG A 15 3.27 13.48 21.88
N ASP A 16 1.97 13.20 21.80
CA ASP A 16 1.46 11.85 21.97
C ASP A 16 1.86 10.94 20.81
N ASN A 17 1.93 11.46 19.58
CA ASN A 17 2.39 10.72 18.40
C ASN A 17 3.86 10.27 18.56
N ILE A 18 4.75 11.19 18.94
CA ILE A 18 6.17 10.88 19.18
C ILE A 18 6.31 9.86 20.31
N LEU A 19 5.60 10.06 21.43
CA LEU A 19 5.68 9.16 22.57
C LEU A 19 5.18 7.75 22.21
N ALA A 20 4.06 7.66 21.50
CA ALA A 20 3.49 6.39 21.05
C ALA A 20 4.41 5.68 20.05
N GLY A 21 4.93 6.43 19.06
CA GLY A 21 5.80 5.92 18.02
C GLY A 21 7.11 5.37 18.59
N VAL A 22 7.78 6.12 19.47
CA VAL A 22 9.02 5.68 20.13
C VAL A 22 8.78 4.48 21.05
N ALA A 23 7.67 4.47 21.80
CA ALA A 23 7.32 3.34 22.64
C ALA A 23 7.10 2.06 21.81
N TYR A 24 6.43 2.18 20.66
CA TYR A 24 6.20 1.05 19.76
C TYR A 24 7.49 0.61 19.06
N LEU A 25 8.34 1.54 18.62
CA LEU A 25 9.67 1.23 18.10
C LEU A 25 10.52 0.47 19.12
N ARG A 26 10.49 0.90 20.39
CA ARG A 26 11.19 0.21 21.47
C ARG A 26 10.65 -1.21 21.68
N GLU A 27 9.34 -1.39 21.67
CA GLU A 27 8.72 -2.72 21.78
C GLU A 27 9.15 -3.65 20.65
N MET A 28 9.20 -3.16 19.40
CA MET A 28 9.68 -3.95 18.26
C MET A 28 11.17 -4.25 18.37
N HIS A 29 11.97 -3.30 18.85
CA HIS A 29 13.40 -3.49 19.07
C HIS A 29 13.68 -4.57 20.12
N ASP A 30 12.97 -4.53 21.25
CA ASP A 30 13.09 -5.54 22.30
C ASP A 30 12.66 -6.93 21.83
N ARG A 31 11.70 -7.03 20.90
CA ARG A 31 11.19 -8.31 20.39
C ARG A 31 12.02 -8.91 19.25
N TYR A 32 12.52 -8.09 18.34
CA TYR A 32 13.12 -8.57 17.07
C TYR A 32 14.56 -8.10 16.84
N GLY A 33 15.11 -7.22 17.68
CA GLY A 33 16.47 -6.69 17.53
C GLY A 33 16.69 -5.89 16.25
N SER A 34 17.94 -5.49 15.99
CA SER A 34 18.34 -4.79 14.76
C SER A 34 18.83 -5.78 13.68
N PRO A 35 18.43 -5.62 12.41
CA PRO A 35 17.51 -4.63 11.86
C PRO A 35 16.03 -5.07 11.89
N GLY A 36 15.71 -6.22 12.47
CA GLY A 36 14.37 -6.85 12.42
C GLY A 36 13.23 -5.96 12.92
N PHE A 37 13.50 -5.08 13.89
CA PHE A 37 12.50 -4.14 14.41
C PHE A 37 11.97 -3.16 13.37
N LEU A 38 12.79 -2.74 12.40
CA LEU A 38 12.36 -1.83 11.32
C LEU A 38 11.36 -2.54 10.40
N ALA A 39 11.63 -3.80 10.09
CA ALA A 39 10.73 -4.62 9.29
C ALA A 39 9.40 -4.84 10.04
N ALA A 40 9.45 -5.21 11.32
CA ALA A 40 8.25 -5.42 12.12
C ALA A 40 7.44 -4.15 12.36
N TYR A 41 8.09 -2.99 12.51
CA TYR A 41 7.41 -1.70 12.64
C TYR A 41 6.62 -1.33 11.39
N ASN A 42 7.23 -1.47 10.20
CA ASN A 42 6.60 -1.11 8.93
C ASN A 42 5.58 -2.17 8.44
N ALA A 43 5.95 -3.45 8.48
CA ALA A 43 5.13 -4.54 7.99
C ALA A 43 4.10 -5.04 9.01
N GLY A 44 4.29 -4.73 10.30
CA GLY A 44 3.55 -5.31 11.42
C GLY A 44 4.20 -6.61 11.93
N PRO A 45 4.13 -6.89 13.25
CA PRO A 45 4.78 -8.03 13.89
C PRO A 45 4.32 -9.38 13.33
N GLY A 46 3.01 -9.58 13.13
CA GLY A 46 2.49 -10.84 12.60
C GLY A 46 2.97 -11.16 11.18
N ARG A 47 3.07 -10.15 10.30
CA ARG A 47 3.63 -10.33 8.95
C ARG A 47 5.13 -10.63 9.01
N TYR A 48 5.85 -9.99 9.93
CA TYR A 48 7.28 -10.25 10.11
C TYR A 48 7.52 -11.67 10.66
N GLU A 49 6.68 -12.14 11.57
CA GLU A 49 6.70 -13.52 12.07
C GLU A 49 6.38 -14.55 10.97
N GLU A 50 5.37 -14.28 10.13
CA GLU A 50 5.11 -15.08 8.92
C GLU A 50 6.33 -15.11 7.98
N TYR A 51 7.06 -14.00 7.85
CA TYR A 51 8.29 -13.96 7.06
C TYR A 51 9.39 -14.82 7.66
N LEU A 52 9.59 -14.75 8.99
CA LEU A 52 10.57 -15.59 9.69
C LEU A 52 10.24 -17.10 9.60
N ALA A 53 8.95 -17.45 9.52
CA ALA A 53 8.50 -18.83 9.38
C ALA A 53 8.74 -19.41 7.96
N GLY A 54 9.09 -18.59 6.96
CA GLY A 54 9.37 -19.00 5.58
C GLY A 54 8.24 -19.04 4.54
N PRO A 55 6.91 -18.97 4.84
CA PRO A 55 5.87 -19.05 3.81
C PRO A 55 5.64 -17.76 3.01
N ARG A 56 6.21 -16.62 3.42
CA ARG A 56 5.96 -15.32 2.77
C ARG A 56 7.21 -14.44 2.74
N SER A 57 7.41 -13.74 1.62
CA SER A 57 8.39 -12.66 1.53
C SER A 57 7.84 -11.35 2.08
N LEU A 58 8.72 -10.46 2.55
CA LEU A 58 8.33 -9.10 2.94
C LEU A 58 7.93 -8.27 1.71
N PRO A 59 6.92 -7.38 1.84
CA PRO A 59 6.56 -6.42 0.80
C PRO A 59 7.78 -5.63 0.29
N ALA A 60 7.77 -5.28 -1.00
CA ALA A 60 8.85 -4.50 -1.61
C ALA A 60 9.06 -3.16 -0.88
N GLU A 61 7.98 -2.51 -0.45
CA GLU A 61 7.99 -1.30 0.35
C GLU A 61 8.76 -1.50 1.67
N THR A 62 8.46 -2.57 2.42
CA THR A 62 9.16 -2.87 3.68
C THR A 62 10.65 -3.13 3.45
N ARG A 63 11.01 -3.85 2.38
CA ARG A 63 12.42 -4.08 2.05
C ARG A 63 13.15 -2.78 1.74
N ALA A 64 12.52 -1.88 0.98
CA ALA A 64 13.07 -0.56 0.69
C ALA A 64 13.20 0.30 1.96
N TYR A 65 12.20 0.27 2.84
CA TYR A 65 12.21 0.95 4.14
C TYR A 65 13.38 0.51 5.02
N VAL A 66 13.57 -0.81 5.18
CA VAL A 66 14.68 -1.37 5.96
C VAL A 66 16.02 -1.01 5.34
N ALA A 67 16.16 -1.11 4.01
CA ALA A 67 17.39 -0.75 3.32
C ALA A 67 17.78 0.73 3.52
N ALA A 68 16.79 1.63 3.57
CA ALA A 68 17.02 3.05 3.80
C ALA A 68 17.44 3.37 5.25
N LEU A 69 16.90 2.64 6.23
CA LEU A 69 17.06 3.01 7.65
C LEU A 69 18.06 2.16 8.43
N ALA A 70 18.32 0.91 8.02
CA ALA A 70 19.25 0.03 8.73
C ALA A 70 20.66 0.64 8.91
N PRO A 71 21.25 1.34 7.91
CA PRO A 71 22.56 1.99 8.10
C PRO A 71 22.55 3.07 9.18
N LEU A 72 21.44 3.81 9.33
CA LEU A 72 21.31 4.92 10.29
C LEU A 72 21.23 4.44 11.74
N VAL A 73 20.77 3.21 11.96
CA VAL A 73 20.56 2.65 13.32
C VAL A 73 21.77 1.86 13.81
N GLY A 74 22.63 1.39 12.91
CA GLY A 74 23.82 0.59 13.22
C GLY A 74 25.00 1.34 13.85
N GLY A 75 24.91 2.67 13.99
CA GLY A 75 25.98 3.47 14.60
C GLY A 75 27.20 3.71 13.72
N GLU A 76 27.10 3.46 12.42
CA GLU A 76 28.13 3.89 11.46
C GLU A 76 28.05 5.42 11.33
N ASP A 77 29.22 6.08 11.35
CA ASP A 77 29.35 7.54 11.33
C ASP A 77 28.51 8.14 10.20
N ILE A 78 27.65 9.10 10.57
CA ILE A 78 26.70 9.78 9.67
C ILE A 78 27.46 10.80 8.82
N ALA A 79 28.42 10.34 8.01
CA ALA A 79 29.29 11.22 7.21
C ALA A 79 28.68 11.63 5.86
N GLY A 80 27.43 11.26 5.58
CA GLY A 80 26.74 11.55 4.32
C GLY A 80 25.33 12.10 4.51
N PRO A 81 24.81 12.91 3.55
CA PRO A 81 23.43 13.38 3.60
C PRO A 81 22.48 12.19 3.63
N VAL A 82 21.55 12.20 4.60
CA VAL A 82 20.46 11.21 4.68
C VAL A 82 19.53 11.44 3.47
N THR A 83 19.79 10.74 2.37
CA THR A 83 18.86 10.66 1.25
C THR A 83 17.75 9.69 1.63
N VAL A 84 16.65 10.24 2.14
CA VAL A 84 15.39 9.49 2.26
C VAL A 84 14.99 9.09 0.85
N ALA A 85 15.08 7.79 0.54
CA ALA A 85 14.53 7.27 -0.70
C ALA A 85 13.04 7.60 -0.73
N THR A 86 12.64 8.50 -1.63
CA THR A 86 11.23 8.73 -1.92
C THR A 86 10.66 7.42 -2.41
N ALA A 87 9.87 6.72 -1.59
CA ALA A 87 9.02 5.65 -2.10
C ALA A 87 8.20 6.29 -3.23
N GLU A 88 8.26 5.70 -4.43
CA GLU A 88 7.54 6.23 -5.59
C GLU A 88 6.08 6.41 -5.16
N PRO A 89 5.53 7.63 -5.12
CA PRO A 89 4.39 7.89 -4.26
C PRO A 89 3.11 7.21 -4.73
N LEU A 90 3.04 6.65 -5.94
CA LEU A 90 1.77 6.22 -6.53
C LEU A 90 1.93 5.11 -7.59
N PRO A 91 2.31 3.87 -7.22
CA PRO A 91 2.30 2.74 -8.17
C PRO A 91 0.91 2.51 -8.79
N TRP A 92 -0.16 2.90 -8.07
CA TRP A 92 -1.53 2.80 -8.52
C TRP A 92 -1.90 3.80 -9.63
N THR A 93 -1.21 4.94 -9.76
CA THR A 93 -1.41 5.86 -10.90
C THR A 93 -0.81 5.29 -12.19
N ARG A 94 0.14 4.36 -12.08
CA ARG A 94 0.73 3.64 -13.22
C ARG A 94 0.10 2.27 -13.47
N ALA A 95 -0.82 1.83 -12.60
CA ALA A 95 -1.54 0.59 -12.80
C ALA A 95 -2.63 0.78 -13.86
N PRO A 96 -2.81 -0.15 -14.81
CA PRO A 96 -3.88 -0.05 -15.78
C PRO A 96 -5.24 -0.10 -15.05
N LEU A 97 -6.14 0.81 -15.42
CA LEU A 97 -7.51 0.87 -14.88
C LEU A 97 -8.37 -0.34 -15.26
N PHE A 98 -7.94 -1.09 -16.28
CA PHE A 98 -8.61 -2.28 -16.77
C PHE A 98 -7.61 -3.44 -16.83
N VAL A 99 -7.98 -4.56 -16.21
CA VAL A 99 -7.25 -5.81 -16.39
C VAL A 99 -7.67 -6.39 -17.73
N THR A 100 -6.80 -6.30 -18.74
CA THR A 100 -6.96 -7.11 -19.93
C THR A 100 -6.52 -8.52 -19.57
N ARG A 101 -7.44 -9.50 -19.66
CA ARG A 101 -7.06 -10.90 -19.68
C ARG A 101 -6.20 -11.06 -20.93
N ALA A 102 -4.91 -11.28 -20.76
CA ALA A 102 -4.09 -11.75 -21.86
C ALA A 102 -4.70 -13.08 -22.27
N ASP A 103 -5.44 -13.08 -23.37
CA ASP A 103 -5.81 -14.31 -24.05
C ASP A 103 -4.48 -14.97 -24.38
N TYR A 104 -4.21 -16.09 -23.71
CA TYR A 104 -3.24 -17.05 -24.19
C TYR A 104 -3.80 -17.60 -25.50
N ALA A 105 -3.68 -16.80 -26.57
CA ALA A 105 -3.92 -17.21 -27.92
C ALA A 105 -2.79 -18.16 -28.28
N SER A 106 -3.13 -19.44 -28.09
CA SER A 106 -2.51 -20.61 -28.68
C SER A 106 -1.79 -20.30 -29.98
N ALA A 107 -0.53 -20.72 -30.04
CA ALA A 107 0.29 -20.75 -31.23
C ALA A 107 -0.49 -21.31 -32.43
N ALA A 108 -0.65 -20.47 -33.45
CA ALA A 108 -0.85 -20.85 -34.84
C ALA A 108 -0.48 -19.64 -35.72
N ASP A 109 0.67 -19.70 -36.39
CA ASP A 109 1.01 -18.82 -37.51
C ASP A 109 -0.05 -18.91 -38.62
N PRO A 110 -0.33 -17.80 -39.34
CA PRO A 110 0.26 -17.69 -40.69
C PRO A 110 0.65 -16.27 -41.17
N VAL A 111 1.83 -16.23 -41.82
CA VAL A 111 2.28 -15.53 -43.05
C VAL A 111 1.84 -14.07 -43.34
N PRO A 112 2.79 -13.15 -43.66
CA PRO A 112 2.50 -11.74 -43.94
C PRO A 112 1.98 -11.49 -45.37
N SER A 113 1.15 -10.45 -45.53
CA SER A 113 0.78 -9.88 -46.83
C SER A 113 0.82 -8.37 -46.77
N ASP A 114 1.71 -7.77 -47.56
CA ASP A 114 1.83 -6.33 -47.82
C ASP A 114 0.59 -5.79 -48.56
N GLY A 115 0.13 -4.58 -48.22
CA GLY A 115 -0.98 -3.94 -48.93
C GLY A 115 -1.50 -2.61 -48.38
N ARG A 116 -0.68 -1.55 -48.49
CA ARG A 116 -1.00 -0.14 -48.83
C ARG A 116 -2.32 0.54 -48.34
N SER A 117 -2.10 1.62 -47.56
CA SER A 117 -2.71 2.98 -47.56
C SER A 117 -4.23 3.18 -47.77
N GLY A 118 -4.85 3.97 -46.88
CA GLY A 118 -6.12 4.66 -47.13
C GLY A 118 -6.63 5.48 -45.95
N ASP A 119 -6.97 6.73 -46.24
CA ASP A 119 -7.31 7.86 -45.38
C ASP A 119 -8.59 7.76 -44.52
N THR A 120 -8.60 8.58 -43.46
CA THR A 120 -9.71 9.33 -42.81
C THR A 120 -11.06 8.64 -42.50
N ALA A 121 -11.50 8.78 -41.24
CA ALA A 121 -12.59 9.68 -40.83
C ALA A 121 -13.38 9.15 -39.61
N ASP A 122 -13.56 10.06 -38.66
CA ASP A 122 -14.65 10.20 -37.69
C ASP A 122 -15.68 9.06 -37.48
N ALA A 123 -15.79 8.64 -36.22
CA ALA A 123 -17.10 8.43 -35.60
C ALA A 123 -17.01 8.59 -34.08
N VAL A 124 -17.22 9.83 -33.62
CA VAL A 124 -17.64 10.14 -32.25
C VAL A 124 -18.95 9.40 -31.96
N GLY A 125 -18.89 8.35 -31.16
CA GLY A 125 -20.06 7.69 -30.60
C GLY A 125 -20.32 8.18 -29.18
N ALA A 126 -21.00 9.31 -29.03
CA ALA A 126 -21.55 9.73 -27.74
C ALA A 126 -22.53 8.66 -27.25
N ARG A 127 -22.15 7.93 -26.19
CA ARG A 127 -23.02 6.94 -25.55
C ARG A 127 -23.82 7.61 -24.43
N ASP A 128 -25.13 7.41 -24.52
CA ASP A 128 -26.18 7.78 -23.58
C ASP A 128 -25.82 7.43 -22.12
N VAL A 129 -25.75 8.47 -21.28
CA VAL A 129 -25.30 8.43 -19.88
C VAL A 129 -26.45 8.10 -18.91
N SER A 130 -27.63 7.75 -19.42
CA SER A 130 -28.82 7.45 -18.61
C SER A 130 -28.67 6.21 -17.70
N ALA A 131 -27.64 5.38 -17.92
CA ALA A 131 -27.39 4.16 -17.15
C ALA A 131 -26.61 4.37 -15.83
N ILE A 132 -26.13 5.58 -15.52
CA ILE A 132 -25.38 5.88 -14.27
C ILE A 132 -26.32 6.34 -13.14
N THR A 133 -27.64 6.15 -13.27
CA THR A 133 -28.57 6.48 -12.18
C THR A 133 -28.45 5.42 -11.07
N PRO A 134 -27.95 5.76 -9.87
CA PRO A 134 -27.91 4.81 -8.77
C PRO A 134 -29.35 4.55 -8.32
N ARG A 135 -29.85 3.32 -8.54
CA ARG A 135 -31.10 2.88 -7.91
C ARG A 135 -30.85 2.71 -6.42
N SER A 136 -31.20 3.73 -5.64
CA SER A 136 -31.18 3.71 -4.18
C SER A 136 -32.32 2.84 -3.65
N SER A 137 -32.15 1.52 -3.69
CA SER A 137 -33.03 0.60 -3.00
C SER A 137 -32.25 -0.51 -2.31
N GLY A 138 -31.94 -0.30 -1.03
CA GLY A 138 -31.86 -1.39 -0.06
C GLY A 138 -30.49 -1.93 0.35
N LEU A 139 -29.40 -1.14 0.28
CA LEU A 139 -28.06 -1.61 0.68
C LEU A 139 -27.63 -1.25 2.11
N PHE A 140 -28.50 -0.61 2.90
CA PHE A 140 -28.21 -0.32 4.31
C PHE A 140 -29.34 -0.81 5.22
N VAL A 141 -28.99 -1.60 6.23
CA VAL A 141 -29.87 -1.96 7.35
C VAL A 141 -29.85 -0.80 8.35
N ALA A 142 -31.01 -0.19 8.62
CA ALA A 142 -31.16 0.78 9.70
C ALA A 142 -31.08 0.05 11.05
N ARG A 143 -30.13 0.43 11.91
CA ARG A 143 -30.10 -0.04 13.31
C ARG A 143 -31.14 0.72 14.10
N SER A 144 -32.12 0.01 14.66
CA SER A 144 -33.11 0.53 15.59
C SER A 144 -32.44 1.12 16.84
N SER A 145 -32.75 2.37 17.17
CA SER A 145 -32.45 2.97 18.46
C SER A 145 -33.50 2.55 19.49
N ALA A 146 -33.08 1.80 20.51
CA ALA A 146 -33.79 1.58 21.76
C ALA A 146 -32.73 1.67 22.87
N GLY A 147 -32.89 2.39 23.97
CA GLY A 147 -33.98 3.23 24.42
C GLY A 147 -33.46 4.09 25.58
N ALA A 148 -34.23 5.13 25.94
CA ALA A 148 -34.11 5.82 27.21
C ALA A 148 -35.20 5.30 28.16
N PRO A 149 -35.01 5.46 29.47
CA PRO A 149 -36.04 6.04 30.31
C PRO A 149 -35.72 7.51 30.65
#